data_AF-A0A1V8M2H2-F1
#
_entry.id   AF-A0A1V8M2H2-F1
#
_cell.length_a   1.000
_cell.length_b   1.000
_cell.length_c   1.000
_cell.angle_alpha   90.00
_cell.angle_beta   90.00
_cell.angle_gamma   90.00
#
_symmetry.space_group_name_H-M   'P 1'
#
loop_
_entity.id
_entity.type
_entity.pdbx_description
1 polymer ?
#
loop_
_entity_poly.entity_id
_entity_poly.type
_entity_poly.pdbx_seq_one_letter_code
_entity_poly.pdbx_strand_id
1 'polypeptide(L)'
;MPENTLVTFAEYLSALKKMTRRQYDRNINKDLSQQKWQEIFKRNVTESLKQAYQESLLQIQKLDLTDEIMKPQLLALFEGFIEEFMQYTLHKHRTSCALSNFPDEHNPSQDYITEVLLQVNADWQGFCQQVEKLPTLEKVQI
;
A
#
# COMPACT_ATOMS: atom_id res chain seq x y z
N MET A 1 -1.00 21.62 16.88
CA MET A 1 -1.98 20.82 17.64
C MET A 1 -1.99 19.41 17.06
N PRO A 2 -1.63 18.38 17.83
CA PRO A 2 -1.40 17.01 17.34
C PRO A 2 -2.66 16.34 16.74
N GLU A 3 -3.85 16.74 17.17
CA GLU A 3 -5.13 16.27 16.61
C GLU A 3 -5.28 16.61 15.11
N ASN A 4 -4.75 17.76 14.67
CA ASN A 4 -4.78 18.17 13.27
C ASN A 4 -3.84 17.31 12.39
N THR A 5 -2.74 16.81 12.96
CA THR A 5 -1.75 15.98 12.25
C THR A 5 -2.36 14.63 11.83
N LEU A 6 -3.03 13.93 12.75
CA LEU A 6 -3.66 12.64 12.46
C LEU A 6 -4.81 12.77 11.47
N VAL A 7 -5.64 13.80 11.61
CA VAL A 7 -6.75 14.08 10.67
C VAL A 7 -6.21 14.37 9.27
N THR A 8 -5.23 15.27 9.16
CA THR A 8 -4.60 15.62 7.88
C THR A 8 -3.98 14.38 7.21
N PHE A 9 -3.30 13.53 7.97
CA PHE A 9 -2.72 12.32 7.42
C PHE A 9 -3.77 11.27 7.03
N ALA A 10 -4.86 11.14 7.79
CA ALA A 10 -5.97 10.25 7.44
C ALA A 10 -6.65 10.68 6.12
N GLU A 11 -6.85 11.98 5.91
CA GLU A 11 -7.37 12.53 4.65
C GLU A 11 -6.42 12.24 3.48
N TYR A 12 -5.13 12.49 3.68
CA TYR A 12 -4.09 12.14 2.70
C TYR A 12 -4.12 10.64 2.38
N LEU A 13 -4.17 9.77 3.38
CA LEU A 13 -4.18 8.33 3.20
C LEU A 13 -5.43 7.87 2.44
N SER A 14 -6.60 8.45 2.70
CA SER A 14 -7.82 8.18 1.94
C SER A 14 -7.67 8.53 0.45
N ALA A 15 -7.02 9.66 0.14
CA ALA A 15 -6.71 10.03 -1.23
C ALA A 15 -5.69 9.08 -1.86
N LEU A 16 -4.64 8.72 -1.11
CA LEU A 16 -3.61 7.77 -1.54
C LEU A 16 -4.20 6.41 -1.88
N LYS A 17 -5.07 5.84 -1.02
CA LYS A 17 -5.76 4.56 -1.28
C LYS A 17 -6.48 4.56 -2.65
N LYS A 18 -7.15 5.67 -3.00
CA LYS A 18 -7.81 5.84 -4.30
C LYS A 18 -6.81 5.94 -5.44
N MET A 19 -5.69 6.65 -5.23
CA MET A 19 -4.61 6.78 -6.21
C MET A 19 -3.91 5.44 -6.46
N THR A 20 -3.64 4.64 -5.43
CA THR A 20 -3.04 3.31 -5.53
C THR A 20 -3.88 2.39 -6.42
N ARG A 21 -5.21 2.37 -6.25
CA ARG A 21 -6.11 1.60 -7.13
C ARG A 21 -6.03 2.06 -8.59
N ARG A 22 -6.04 3.38 -8.84
CA ARG A 22 -5.89 3.92 -10.20
C ARG A 22 -4.52 3.61 -10.81
N GLN A 23 -3.46 3.60 -10.01
CA GLN A 23 -2.12 3.25 -10.47
C GLN A 23 -2.01 1.78 -10.82
N TYR A 24 -2.56 0.89 -9.99
CA TYR A 24 -2.69 -0.54 -10.27
C TYR A 24 -3.36 -0.78 -11.62
N ASP A 25 -4.49 -0.12 -11.87
CA ASP A 25 -5.24 -0.22 -13.12
C ASP A 25 -4.41 0.17 -14.33
N ARG A 26 -3.67 1.28 -14.22
CA ARG A 26 -2.76 1.74 -15.28
C ARG A 26 -1.63 0.75 -15.52
N ASN A 27 -1.04 0.21 -14.45
CA ASN A 27 0.10 -0.69 -14.56
C ASN A 27 -0.30 -2.03 -15.20
N ILE A 28 -1.45 -2.60 -14.82
CA ILE A 28 -1.96 -3.82 -15.48
C ILE A 28 -2.24 -3.59 -16.96
N ASN A 29 -2.94 -2.51 -17.30
CA ASN A 29 -3.25 -2.24 -18.70
C ASN A 29 -1.97 -2.03 -19.53
N LYS A 30 -0.97 -1.35 -18.94
CA LYS A 30 0.35 -1.17 -19.55
C LYS A 30 1.05 -2.52 -19.75
N ASP A 31 1.13 -3.35 -18.71
CA ASP A 31 1.78 -4.65 -18.78
C ASP A 31 1.12 -5.58 -19.80
N LEU A 32 -0.22 -5.63 -19.82
CA LEU A 32 -0.98 -6.38 -20.83
C LEU A 32 -0.70 -5.90 -22.25
N SER A 33 -0.65 -4.57 -22.47
CA SER A 33 -0.31 -4.00 -23.78
C SER A 33 1.11 -4.34 -24.24
N GLN A 34 2.02 -4.56 -23.27
CA GLN A 34 3.40 -4.96 -23.50
C GLN A 34 3.59 -6.49 -23.49
N GLN A 35 2.49 -7.26 -23.43
CA GLN A 35 2.51 -8.73 -23.35
C GLN A 35 3.31 -9.27 -22.15
N LYS A 36 3.42 -8.49 -21.07
CA LYS A 36 4.09 -8.85 -19.81
C LYS A 36 3.07 -9.43 -18.82
N TRP A 37 2.60 -10.64 -19.11
CA TRP A 37 1.56 -11.29 -18.33
C TRP A 37 2.10 -12.15 -17.17
N GLN A 38 3.37 -12.56 -17.23
CA GLN A 38 3.96 -13.41 -16.20
C GLN A 38 3.98 -12.70 -14.84
N GLU A 39 3.42 -13.38 -13.83
CA GLU A 39 3.28 -12.88 -12.46
C GLU A 39 2.63 -11.48 -12.39
N ILE A 40 1.77 -11.14 -13.36
CA ILE A 40 1.22 -9.79 -13.48
C ILE A 40 0.43 -9.41 -12.22
N PHE A 41 -0.26 -10.36 -11.57
CA PHE A 41 -0.90 -10.14 -10.28
C PHE A 41 0.11 -9.74 -9.20
N LYS A 42 1.07 -10.61 -8.89
CA LYS A 42 2.10 -10.38 -7.87
C LYS A 42 2.86 -9.08 -8.10
N ARG A 43 3.40 -8.88 -9.30
CA ARG A 43 4.24 -7.70 -9.63
C ARG A 43 3.47 -6.40 -9.45
N ASN A 44 2.22 -6.34 -9.90
CA ASN A 44 1.43 -5.11 -9.82
C ASN A 44 0.90 -4.84 -8.42
N VAL A 45 0.56 -5.88 -7.65
CA VAL A 45 0.15 -5.75 -6.24
C VAL A 45 1.30 -5.21 -5.40
N THR A 46 2.46 -5.86 -5.46
CA THR A 46 3.61 -5.51 -4.62
C THR A 46 4.14 -4.11 -4.97
N GLU A 47 4.28 -3.79 -6.26
CA GLU A 47 4.73 -2.46 -6.69
C GLU A 47 3.78 -1.35 -6.22
N SER A 48 2.47 -1.56 -6.33
CA SER A 48 1.47 -0.55 -5.95
C SER A 48 1.48 -0.27 -4.44
N LEU A 49 1.58 -1.32 -3.62
CA LEU A 49 1.63 -1.16 -2.16
C LEU A 49 2.97 -0.58 -1.71
N LYS A 50 4.09 -1.04 -2.29
CA LYS A 50 5.42 -0.48 -2.02
C LYS A 50 5.48 1.01 -2.33
N GLN A 51 4.93 1.44 -3.47
CA GLN A 51 4.83 2.85 -3.80
C GLN A 51 3.96 3.62 -2.78
N ALA A 52 2.81 3.06 -2.39
CA ALA A 52 1.95 3.67 -1.37
C ALA A 52 2.68 3.84 -0.01
N TYR A 53 3.47 2.85 0.41
CA TYR A 53 4.28 2.95 1.63
C TYR A 53 5.37 4.01 1.52
N GLN A 54 6.06 4.10 0.38
CA GLN A 54 7.07 5.14 0.13
C GLN A 54 6.45 6.55 0.17
N GLU A 55 5.33 6.75 -0.53
CA GLU A 55 4.60 8.03 -0.54
C GLU A 55 4.07 8.39 0.85
N SER A 56 3.63 7.39 1.61
CA SER A 56 3.20 7.58 3.00
C SER A 56 4.35 7.99 3.90
N LEU A 57 5.50 7.32 3.80
CA LEU A 57 6.68 7.64 4.60
C LEU A 57 7.15 9.08 4.33
N LEU A 58 7.20 9.48 3.06
CA LEU A 58 7.53 10.85 2.66
C LEU A 58 6.53 11.87 3.23
N GLN A 59 5.26 11.51 3.34
CA GLN A 59 4.26 12.39 3.92
C GLN A 59 4.38 12.47 5.45
N ILE A 60 4.62 11.34 6.12
CA ILE A 60 4.83 11.30 7.58
C ILE A 60 6.08 12.11 7.97
N GLN A 61 7.15 12.05 7.18
CA GLN A 61 8.38 12.83 7.40
C GLN A 61 8.17 14.36 7.37
N LYS A 62 7.07 14.83 6.78
CA LYS A 62 6.70 16.26 6.77
C LYS A 62 5.85 16.65 7.96
N LEU A 63 5.43 15.69 8.78
CA LEU A 63 4.62 15.95 9.96
C LEU A 63 5.52 16.24 11.16
N ASP A 64 5.10 17.20 11.96
CA ASP A 64 5.68 17.46 13.27
C ASP A 64 5.26 16.35 14.25
N LEU A 65 6.08 15.31 14.38
CA LEU A 65 5.85 14.21 15.34
C LEU A 65 6.26 14.70 16.73
N THR A 66 5.29 15.13 17.55
CA THR A 66 5.58 15.71 18.88
C THR A 66 5.75 14.69 19.99
N ASP A 67 5.32 13.44 19.77
CA ASP A 67 5.39 12.35 20.75
C ASP A 67 5.54 11.01 20.03
N GLU A 68 6.27 10.08 20.64
CA GLU A 68 6.46 8.71 20.18
C GLU A 68 5.13 7.96 20.00
N ILE A 69 4.11 8.29 20.79
CA ILE A 69 2.78 7.66 20.68
C ILE A 69 2.07 7.97 19.35
N MET A 70 2.48 9.01 18.62
CA MET A 70 1.89 9.35 17.32
C MET A 70 2.25 8.34 16.23
N LYS A 71 3.42 7.69 16.32
CA LYS A 71 3.88 6.71 15.34
C LYS A 71 2.93 5.50 15.25
N PRO A 72 2.58 4.80 16.35
CA PRO A 72 1.60 3.72 16.28
C PRO A 72 0.20 4.19 15.89
N GLN A 73 -0.19 5.43 16.24
CA GLN A 73 -1.48 6.01 15.80
C GLN A 73 -1.52 6.24 14.28
N LEU A 74 -0.42 6.71 13.68
CA LEU A 74 -0.29 6.86 12.23
C LEU A 74 -0.33 5.51 11.52
N LEU A 75 0.35 4.49 12.08
CA LEU A 75 0.31 3.14 11.54
C LEU A 75 -1.09 2.51 11.63
N ALA A 76 -1.83 2.76 12.71
CA ALA A 76 -3.19 2.26 12.88
C ALA A 76 -4.16 2.77 11.79
N LEU A 77 -3.91 3.94 11.18
CA LEU A 77 -4.73 4.45 10.07
C LEU A 77 -4.67 3.58 8.80
N PHE A 78 -3.67 2.69 8.69
CA PHE A 78 -3.55 1.73 7.59
C PHE A 78 -4.40 0.47 7.78
N GLU A 79 -5.09 0.31 8.92
CA GLU A 79 -5.95 -0.84 9.16
C GLU A 79 -6.92 -1.07 7.99
N GLY A 80 -7.05 -2.34 7.61
CA GLY A 80 -7.86 -2.77 6.46
C GLY A 80 -7.29 -2.45 5.07
N PHE A 81 -6.24 -1.63 4.93
CA PHE A 81 -5.78 -1.20 3.61
C PHE A 81 -5.31 -2.34 2.71
N ILE A 82 -4.45 -3.23 3.23
CA ILE A 82 -3.92 -4.37 2.47
C ILE A 82 -5.07 -5.29 2.04
N GLU A 83 -5.99 -5.61 2.95
CA GLU A 83 -7.13 -6.48 2.68
C GLU A 83 -8.05 -5.88 1.60
N GLU A 84 -8.46 -4.62 1.77
CA GLU A 84 -9.31 -3.92 0.79
C GLU A 84 -8.64 -3.85 -0.60
N PHE A 85 -7.33 -3.62 -0.64
CA PHE A 85 -6.58 -3.57 -1.89
C PHE A 85 -6.48 -4.95 -2.53
N MET A 86 -6.23 -6.01 -1.76
CA MET A 86 -6.22 -7.39 -2.24
C MET A 86 -7.59 -7.82 -2.78
N GLN A 87 -8.67 -7.49 -2.08
CA GLN A 87 -10.02 -7.78 -2.56
C GLN A 87 -10.32 -7.08 -3.89
N TYR A 88 -9.94 -5.80 -4.00
CA TYR A 88 -10.09 -5.02 -5.23
C TYR A 88 -9.32 -5.63 -6.41
N THR A 89 -8.05 -5.96 -6.21
CA THR A 89 -7.18 -6.51 -7.26
C THR A 89 -7.63 -7.90 -7.70
N LEU A 90 -8.01 -8.78 -6.77
CA LEU A 90 -8.58 -10.09 -7.08
C LEU A 90 -9.90 -9.99 -7.86
N HIS A 91 -10.79 -9.09 -7.47
CA HIS A 91 -12.03 -8.85 -8.21
C HIS A 91 -11.74 -8.40 -9.64
N LYS A 92 -10.77 -7.49 -9.83
CA LYS A 92 -10.37 -7.04 -11.16
C LYS A 92 -9.81 -8.17 -12.02
N HIS A 93 -8.98 -9.04 -11.45
CA HIS A 93 -8.42 -10.18 -12.18
C HIS A 93 -9.51 -11.13 -12.66
N ARG A 94 -10.41 -11.53 -11.76
CA ARG A 94 -11.50 -12.47 -12.02
C ARG A 94 -12.55 -11.95 -13.01
N THR A 95 -12.63 -10.64 -13.20
CA THR A 95 -13.59 -10.00 -14.12
C THR A 95 -12.95 -9.51 -15.42
N SER A 96 -11.63 -9.63 -15.57
CA SER A 96 -10.91 -9.13 -16.75
C SER A 96 -10.95 -10.12 -17.90
N CYS A 97 -11.63 -9.74 -19.00
CA CYS A 97 -11.59 -10.50 -20.25
C CYS A 97 -10.18 -10.58 -20.86
N ALA A 98 -9.32 -9.58 -20.60
CA ALA A 98 -7.96 -9.58 -21.12
C ALA A 98 -7.06 -10.64 -20.43
N LEU A 99 -7.45 -11.10 -19.23
CA LEU A 99 -6.72 -12.11 -18.48
C LEU A 99 -7.23 -13.53 -18.71
N SER A 100 -8.38 -13.73 -19.37
CA SER A 100 -9.02 -15.05 -19.48
C SER A 100 -8.17 -16.13 -20.15
N ASN A 101 -7.19 -15.73 -20.98
CA ASN A 101 -6.22 -16.64 -21.61
C ASN A 101 -5.06 -17.04 -20.68
N PHE A 102 -5.00 -16.49 -19.46
CA PHE A 102 -3.97 -16.75 -18.45
C PHE A 102 -4.65 -17.21 -17.16
N PRO A 103 -5.07 -18.49 -17.04
CA PRO A 103 -5.92 -18.97 -15.95
C PRO A 103 -5.37 -18.67 -14.55
N ASP A 104 -4.05 -18.83 -14.35
CA ASP A 104 -3.39 -18.58 -13.07
C ASP A 104 -3.37 -17.09 -12.68
N GLU A 105 -3.41 -16.20 -13.67
CA GLU A 105 -3.51 -14.75 -13.45
C GLU A 105 -4.96 -14.28 -13.38
N HIS A 106 -5.88 -14.90 -14.14
CA HIS A 106 -7.30 -14.56 -14.14
C HIS A 106 -7.99 -14.97 -12.84
N ASN A 107 -7.65 -16.15 -12.33
CA ASN A 107 -8.14 -16.66 -11.06
C ASN A 107 -6.97 -17.19 -10.21
N PRO A 108 -6.21 -16.29 -9.56
CA PRO A 108 -5.08 -16.67 -8.72
C PRO A 108 -5.46 -17.74 -7.70
N SER A 109 -4.64 -18.79 -7.62
CA SER A 109 -4.80 -19.86 -6.63
C SER A 109 -4.58 -19.33 -5.22
N GLN A 110 -5.08 -20.05 -4.21
CA GLN A 110 -4.90 -19.61 -2.83
C GLN A 110 -3.43 -19.63 -2.39
N ASP A 111 -2.64 -20.57 -2.91
CA ASP A 111 -1.20 -20.63 -2.65
C ASP A 111 -0.50 -19.41 -3.25
N TYR A 112 -0.86 -19.02 -4.47
CA TYR A 112 -0.31 -17.83 -5.11
C TYR A 112 -0.69 -16.54 -4.37
N ILE A 113 -1.95 -16.42 -3.92
CA ILE A 113 -2.41 -15.30 -3.10
C ILE A 113 -1.64 -15.25 -1.76
N THR A 114 -1.40 -16.40 -1.14
CA THR A 114 -0.65 -16.50 0.12
C THR A 114 0.79 -16.04 -0.07
N GLU A 115 1.45 -16.45 -1.15
CA GLU A 115 2.80 -15.99 -1.49
C GLU A 115 2.85 -14.46 -1.64
N VAL A 116 1.90 -13.88 -2.38
CA VAL A 116 1.82 -12.43 -2.55
C VAL A 116 1.59 -11.72 -1.22
N LEU A 117 0.69 -12.24 -0.36
CA LEU A 117 0.44 -11.69 0.96
C LEU A 117 1.68 -11.76 1.87
N LEU A 118 2.46 -12.83 1.82
CA LEU A 118 3.72 -12.92 2.58
C LEU A 118 4.69 -11.83 2.17
N GLN A 119 4.85 -11.58 0.87
CA GLN A 119 5.71 -10.50 0.38
C GLN A 119 5.19 -9.12 0.78
N VAL A 120 3.89 -8.88 0.62
CA VAL A 120 3.25 -7.62 1.03
C VAL A 120 3.40 -7.37 2.52
N ASN A 121 3.24 -8.40 3.36
CA ASN A 121 3.44 -8.29 4.80
C ASN A 121 4.89 -7.99 5.16
N ALA A 122 5.87 -8.56 4.45
CA ALA A 122 7.27 -8.22 4.64
C ALA A 122 7.55 -6.74 4.30
N ASP A 123 7.00 -6.24 3.19
CA ASP A 123 7.12 -4.83 2.79
C ASP A 123 6.44 -3.90 3.81
N TRP A 124 5.27 -4.29 4.34
CA TRP A 124 4.58 -3.58 5.43
C TRP A 124 5.43 -3.49 6.70
N GLN A 125 6.04 -4.59 7.14
CA GLN A 125 6.92 -4.59 8.31
C GLN A 125 8.14 -3.66 8.09
N GLY A 126 8.71 -3.67 6.89
CA GLY A 126 9.79 -2.75 6.52
C GLY A 126 9.37 -1.28 6.55
N PHE A 127 8.12 -0.97 6.19
CA PHE A 127 7.55 0.36 6.33
C PHE A 127 7.33 0.75 7.80
N CYS A 128 6.74 -0.12 8.62
CA CYS A 128 6.55 0.12 10.06
C CYS A 128 7.87 0.47 10.75
N GLN A 129 8.93 -0.32 10.51
CA GLN A 129 10.26 -0.08 11.07
C GLN A 129 10.85 1.26 10.64
N GLN A 130 10.54 1.75 9.42
CA GLN A 130 10.98 3.07 8.98
C GLN A 130 10.24 4.19 9.71
N VAL A 131 8.92 4.04 9.93
CA VAL A 131 8.12 5.00 10.69
C VAL A 131 8.57 5.05 12.16
N GLU A 132 8.83 3.90 12.78
CA GLU A 132 9.34 3.81 14.16
C GLU A 132 10.66 4.58 14.35
N LYS A 133 11.53 4.58 13.34
CA LYS A 133 12.84 5.26 13.37
C LYS A 133 12.79 6.76 13.09
N LEU A 134 11.62 7.33 12.76
CA LEU A 134 11.52 8.77 12.52
C LEU A 134 11.77 9.55 13.82
N PRO A 135 12.46 10.70 13.78
CA PRO A 135 12.69 11.50 14.98
C PRO A 135 11.36 12.11 15.47
N THR A 136 11.23 12.22 16.79
CA THR A 136 10.22 13.08 17.42
C THR A 136 10.85 14.44 17.75
N LEU A 137 10.05 15.49 17.71
CA LEU A 137 10.48 16.82 18.11
C LEU A 137 10.79 16.78 19.61
N GLU A 138 12.08 16.75 19.97
CA GLU A 138 12.50 16.84 21.36
C GLU A 138 11.86 18.08 22.00
N LYS A 139 11.26 17.91 23.18
CA LYS A 139 10.91 19.06 24.02
C LYS A 139 12.22 19.78 24.33
N VAL A 140 12.46 20.89 23.65
CA VAL A 140 13.48 21.86 24.07
C VAL A 140 13.08 22.30 25.47
N GLN A 141 13.65 21.67 26.50
CA GLN A 141 13.63 22.18 27.86
C GLN A 141 14.51 23.43 27.86
N ILE A 142 13.86 24.59 27.78
CA ILE A 142 14.43 25.87 28.20
C ILE A 142 14.17 26.01 29.71
#